data_AF-H2ZI73-F1
#
_entry.id   AF-H2ZI73-F1
#
_cell.length_a   1.000
_cell.length_b   1.000
_cell.length_c   1.000
_cell.angle_alpha   90.00
_cell.angle_beta   90.00
_cell.angle_gamma   90.00
#
_symmetry.space_group_name_H-M   'P 1'
#
loop_
_entity.id
_entity.type
_entity.pdbx_description
1 polymer ?
#
loop_
_entity_poly.entity_id
_entity_poly.type
_entity_poly.pdbx_seq_one_letter_code
_entity_poly.pdbx_strand_id
1 'polypeptide(L)'
;MNFALQGITGMLDQIWNEDQKIREAVVSAYRKLYFKSDSSITSKAQAALVADNMVKLVAGSSSAKLPAIESLIGEMQKSGDLPPAVTQLCWDRLTTPLSSFTMETGMSEAKQQKVAVQLLGMLANENPNVIKSKISTLVGIGFKQRSLATANNVLDCELAYQTCVALSKLATKKTEAGKYTKRFRYRDDHQLITSITALMVSGVDKRVGDVGSICAGSSRSDLPTC
;
A
#
# COMPACT_ATOMS: atom_id res chain seq x y z
N MET A 1 2.02 -24.40 -15.61
CA MET A 1 3.09 -23.89 -14.73
C MET A 1 4.01 -23.00 -15.55
N ASN A 2 4.16 -21.72 -15.18
CA ASN A 2 5.09 -20.81 -15.85
C ASN A 2 6.44 -20.85 -15.11
N PHE A 3 7.33 -21.76 -15.53
CA PHE A 3 8.65 -21.96 -14.91
C PHE A 3 9.50 -20.67 -14.88
N ALA A 4 9.33 -19.80 -15.88
CA ALA A 4 10.01 -18.50 -15.94
C ALA A 4 9.62 -17.57 -14.78
N LEU A 5 8.33 -17.49 -14.42
CA LEU A 5 7.87 -16.65 -13.30
C LEU A 5 8.35 -17.20 -11.95
N GLN A 6 8.42 -18.53 -11.82
CA GLN A 6 8.94 -19.17 -10.61
C GLN A 6 10.44 -18.90 -10.43
N GLY A 7 11.21 -18.93 -11.53
CA GLY A 7 12.62 -18.52 -11.52
C GLY A 7 12.82 -17.07 -11.10
N ILE A 8 12.08 -16.14 -11.74
CA ILE A 8 12.14 -14.70 -11.42
C ILE A 8 11.81 -14.46 -9.93
N THR A 9 10.72 -15.04 -9.44
CA THR A 9 10.30 -14.87 -8.04
C THR A 9 11.20 -15.56 -7.01
N GLY A 10 11.92 -16.61 -7.40
CA GLY A 10 12.96 -17.24 -6.57
C GLY A 10 14.23 -16.39 -6.49
N MET A 11 14.59 -15.67 -7.56
CA MET A 11 15.71 -14.71 -7.54
C MET A 11 15.46 -13.58 -6.54
N LEU A 12 14.21 -13.16 -6.37
CA LEU A 12 13.88 -12.06 -5.44
C LEU A 12 14.23 -12.38 -3.99
N ASP A 13 14.18 -13.65 -3.58
CA ASP A 13 14.54 -14.06 -2.22
C ASP A 13 16.03 -13.82 -1.91
N GLN A 14 16.85 -13.70 -2.95
CA GLN A 14 18.28 -13.39 -2.84
C GLN A 14 18.57 -11.90 -2.62
N ILE A 15 17.54 -11.04 -2.50
CA ILE A 15 17.73 -9.60 -2.21
C ILE A 15 18.37 -9.33 -0.84
N TRP A 16 18.30 -10.30 0.08
CA TRP A 16 18.95 -10.24 1.40
C TRP A 16 20.15 -11.18 1.52
N ASN A 17 20.72 -11.63 0.40
CA ASN A 17 21.93 -12.45 0.42
C ASN A 17 23.09 -11.68 1.06
N GLU A 18 23.99 -12.36 1.78
CA GLU A 18 25.16 -11.73 2.41
C GLU A 18 26.15 -11.19 1.37
N ASP A 19 26.29 -11.86 0.22
CA ASP A 19 27.13 -11.44 -0.88
C ASP A 19 26.49 -10.26 -1.65
N GLN A 20 27.16 -9.11 -1.60
CA GLN A 20 26.75 -7.91 -2.31
C GLN A 20 26.64 -8.13 -3.83
N LYS A 21 27.51 -8.93 -4.42
CA LYS A 21 27.48 -9.20 -5.87
C LYS A 21 26.20 -9.93 -6.26
N ILE A 22 25.72 -10.83 -5.41
CA ILE A 22 24.45 -11.54 -5.63
C ILE A 22 23.30 -10.55 -5.55
N ARG A 23 23.26 -9.69 -4.53
CA ARG A 23 22.21 -8.66 -4.41
C ARG A 23 22.18 -7.72 -5.62
N GLU A 24 23.35 -7.25 -6.06
CA GLU A 24 23.49 -6.38 -7.24
C GLU A 24 23.04 -7.08 -8.52
N ALA A 25 23.35 -8.38 -8.68
CA ALA A 25 22.90 -9.17 -9.82
C ALA A 25 21.36 -9.30 -9.86
N VAL A 26 20.72 -9.52 -8.70
CA VAL A 26 19.25 -9.55 -8.57
C VAL A 26 18.64 -8.21 -8.96
N VAL A 27 19.16 -7.11 -8.40
CA VAL A 27 18.71 -5.75 -8.73
C VAL A 27 18.87 -5.49 -10.24
N SER A 28 20.02 -5.83 -10.82
CA SER A 28 20.29 -5.66 -12.26
C SER A 28 19.32 -6.46 -13.14
N ALA A 29 19.02 -7.71 -12.76
CA ALA A 29 18.06 -8.54 -13.48
C ALA A 29 16.65 -7.93 -13.44
N TYR A 30 16.17 -7.54 -12.26
CA TYR A 30 14.87 -6.89 -12.10
C TYR A 30 14.81 -5.54 -12.82
N ARG A 31 15.90 -4.79 -12.84
CA ARG A 31 16.02 -3.54 -13.60
C ARG A 31 15.77 -3.77 -15.08
N LYS A 32 16.42 -4.79 -15.66
CA LYS A 32 16.26 -5.14 -17.07
C LYS A 32 14.86 -5.63 -17.41
N LEU A 33 14.17 -6.28 -16.47
CA LEU A 33 12.82 -6.82 -16.70
C LEU A 33 11.72 -5.76 -16.57
N TYR A 34 11.80 -4.89 -15.56
CA TYR A 34 10.68 -4.01 -15.19
C TYR A 34 10.99 -2.51 -15.32
N PHE A 35 12.28 -2.14 -15.35
CA PHE A 35 12.73 -0.74 -15.27
C PHE A 35 13.64 -0.32 -16.43
N LYS A 36 13.75 -1.14 -17.48
CA LYS A 36 14.66 -0.90 -18.59
C LYS A 36 14.30 0.39 -19.31
N SER A 37 15.26 1.31 -19.43
CA SER A 37 15.15 2.49 -20.28
C SER A 37 15.21 2.08 -21.74
N ASP A 38 14.14 2.32 -22.50
CA ASP A 38 14.16 2.23 -23.94
C ASP A 38 14.45 3.62 -24.53
N SER A 39 15.55 3.77 -25.26
CA SER A 39 15.94 5.04 -25.86
C SER A 39 15.00 5.48 -27.00
N SER A 40 14.12 4.60 -27.47
CA SER A 40 13.13 4.90 -28.51
C SER A 40 11.90 5.66 -27.98
N ILE A 41 11.67 5.68 -26.66
CA ILE A 41 10.51 6.34 -26.06
C ILE A 41 10.90 7.56 -25.23
N THR A 42 9.96 8.50 -25.10
CA THR A 42 10.18 9.72 -24.31
C THR A 42 10.37 9.39 -22.82
N SER A 43 11.10 10.23 -22.09
CA SER A 43 11.30 10.09 -20.63
C SER A 43 9.98 10.02 -19.85
N LYS A 44 8.94 10.74 -20.31
CA LYS A 44 7.59 10.70 -19.75
C LYS A 44 6.92 9.33 -19.98
N ALA A 45 6.99 8.81 -21.21
CA ALA A 45 6.44 7.48 -21.53
C ALA A 45 7.19 6.37 -20.76
N GLN A 46 8.51 6.52 -20.61
CA GLN A 46 9.33 5.63 -19.80
C GLN A 46 8.90 5.64 -18.33
N ALA A 47 8.71 6.81 -17.73
CA ALA A 47 8.25 6.92 -16.34
C ALA A 47 6.86 6.28 -16.15
N ALA A 48 5.95 6.45 -17.11
CA ALA A 48 4.63 5.80 -17.10
C ALA A 48 4.75 4.27 -17.15
N LEU A 49 5.57 3.74 -18.05
CA LEU A 49 5.81 2.30 -18.17
C LEU A 49 6.42 1.72 -16.89
N VAL A 50 7.39 2.41 -16.29
CA VAL A 50 7.99 2.00 -15.01
C VAL A 50 6.95 1.98 -13.89
N ALA A 51 6.16 3.05 -13.76
CA ALA A 51 5.10 3.12 -12.74
C ALA A 51 4.07 2.00 -12.91
N ASP A 52 3.67 1.70 -14.15
CA ASP A 52 2.71 0.65 -14.46
C ASP A 52 3.27 -0.75 -14.17
N ASN A 53 4.56 -0.96 -14.46
CA ASN A 53 5.25 -2.20 -14.11
C ASN A 53 5.35 -2.37 -12.59
N MET A 54 5.65 -1.31 -11.83
CA MET A 54 5.65 -1.36 -10.36
C MET A 54 4.27 -1.72 -9.81
N VAL A 55 3.22 -1.09 -10.34
CA VAL A 55 1.83 -1.38 -9.96
C VAL A 55 1.48 -2.84 -10.24
N LYS A 56 1.79 -3.35 -11.45
CA LYS A 56 1.54 -4.75 -11.81
C LYS A 56 2.34 -5.72 -10.96
N LEU A 57 3.61 -5.40 -10.67
CA LEU A 57 4.48 -6.22 -9.85
C LEU A 57 3.94 -6.37 -8.42
N VAL A 58 3.54 -5.27 -7.78
CA VAL A 58 2.95 -5.31 -6.43
C VAL A 58 1.58 -5.98 -6.44
N ALA A 59 0.72 -5.66 -7.41
CA ALA A 59 -0.63 -6.20 -7.50
C ALA A 59 -0.70 -7.71 -7.79
N GLY A 60 0.31 -8.25 -8.47
CA GLY A 60 0.42 -9.66 -8.83
C GLY A 60 1.22 -10.51 -7.85
N SER A 61 1.79 -9.90 -6.81
CA SER A 61 2.65 -10.59 -5.85
C SER A 61 1.90 -11.01 -4.59
N SER A 62 2.35 -12.09 -3.96
CA SER A 62 1.83 -12.51 -2.66
C SER A 62 2.32 -11.60 -1.54
N SER A 63 1.57 -11.50 -0.45
CA SER A 63 1.93 -10.71 0.73
C SER A 63 3.30 -11.08 1.30
N ALA A 64 3.66 -12.37 1.24
CA ALA A 64 4.96 -12.88 1.67
C ALA A 64 6.14 -12.31 0.87
N LYS A 65 5.92 -11.91 -0.39
CA LYS A 65 6.97 -11.37 -1.28
C LYS A 65 7.07 -9.85 -1.22
N LEU A 66 6.05 -9.16 -0.69
CA LEU A 66 6.03 -7.69 -0.62
C LEU A 66 7.26 -7.08 0.08
N PRO A 67 7.79 -7.62 1.20
CA PRO A 67 8.99 -7.06 1.82
C PRO A 67 10.24 -7.13 0.93
N ALA A 68 10.35 -8.17 0.10
CA ALA A 68 11.46 -8.33 -0.84
C ALA A 68 11.32 -7.34 -2.01
N ILE A 69 10.09 -7.13 -2.49
CA ILE A 69 9.77 -6.10 -3.50
C ILE A 69 10.03 -4.69 -2.95
N GLU A 70 9.66 -4.41 -1.70
CA GLU A 70 9.92 -3.15 -1.02
C GLU A 70 11.43 -2.89 -0.92
N SER A 71 12.22 -3.91 -0.59
CA SER A 71 13.69 -3.83 -0.58
C SER A 71 14.25 -3.53 -1.97
N LEU A 72 13.77 -4.23 -3.00
CA LEU A 72 14.15 -3.99 -4.39
C LEU A 72 13.83 -2.56 -4.84
N ILE A 73 12.63 -2.04 -4.57
CA ILE A 73 12.23 -0.67 -4.89
C ILE A 73 13.11 0.35 -4.16
N GLY A 74 13.46 0.06 -2.90
CA GLY A 74 14.39 0.88 -2.13
C GLY A 74 15.76 0.99 -2.81
N GLU A 75 16.32 -0.14 -3.25
CA GLU A 75 17.59 -0.16 -4.00
C GLU A 75 17.49 0.63 -5.32
N MET A 76 16.41 0.46 -6.08
CA MET A 76 16.18 1.25 -7.31
C MET A 76 16.04 2.75 -7.06
N GLN A 77 15.48 3.14 -5.90
CA GLN A 77 15.40 4.55 -5.52
C GLN A 77 16.79 5.10 -5.18
N LYS A 78 17.60 4.35 -4.43
CA LYS A 78 18.98 4.75 -4.07
C LYS A 78 19.88 4.90 -5.28
N SER A 79 19.74 4.01 -6.27
CA SER A 79 20.52 4.07 -7.52
C SER A 79 19.99 5.09 -8.54
N GLY A 80 18.89 5.79 -8.24
CA GLY A 80 18.37 6.86 -9.09
C GLY A 80 17.55 6.39 -10.30
N ASP A 81 17.15 5.13 -10.36
CA ASP A 81 16.34 4.58 -11.47
C ASP A 81 14.88 5.03 -11.43
N LEU A 82 14.45 5.57 -10.28
CA LEU A 82 13.09 6.04 -10.07
C LEU A 82 13.09 7.57 -10.10
N PRO A 83 12.92 8.20 -11.28
CA PRO A 83 12.84 9.64 -11.36
C PRO A 83 11.58 10.16 -10.63
N PRO A 84 11.56 11.44 -10.20
CA PRO A 84 10.41 12.01 -9.48
C PRO A 84 9.07 11.84 -10.21
N ALA A 85 9.09 11.81 -11.55
CA ALA A 85 7.92 11.55 -12.38
C ALA A 85 7.24 10.21 -12.05
N VAL A 86 7.99 9.14 -11.74
CA VAL A 86 7.43 7.83 -11.35
C VAL A 86 6.66 7.96 -10.04
N THR A 87 7.21 8.69 -9.07
CA THR A 87 6.51 8.94 -7.79
C THR A 87 5.23 9.73 -8.01
N GLN A 88 5.26 10.74 -8.89
CA GLN A 88 4.06 11.50 -9.24
C GLN A 88 3.01 10.61 -9.91
N LEU A 89 3.41 9.71 -10.80
CA LEU A 89 2.50 8.76 -11.44
C LEU A 89 1.88 7.78 -10.42
N CYS A 90 2.61 7.35 -9.39
CA CYS A 90 2.03 6.58 -8.29
C CYS A 90 0.97 7.37 -7.52
N TRP A 91 1.17 8.69 -7.33
CA TRP A 91 0.14 9.57 -6.77
C TRP A 91 -1.07 9.68 -7.69
N ASP A 92 -0.85 9.85 -9.00
CA ASP A 92 -1.93 9.94 -9.96
C ASP A 92 -2.78 8.66 -9.93
N ARG A 93 -2.16 7.48 -9.83
CA ARG A 93 -2.87 6.19 -9.68
C ARG A 93 -3.76 6.09 -8.42
N LEU A 94 -3.49 6.91 -7.40
CA LEU A 94 -4.32 7.03 -6.20
C LEU A 94 -5.44 8.08 -6.36
N THR A 95 -5.14 9.22 -6.98
CA THR A 95 -6.04 10.39 -7.02
C THR A 95 -6.96 10.44 -8.22
N THR A 96 -6.53 9.84 -9.32
CA THR A 96 -7.18 9.98 -10.63
C THR A 96 -8.04 8.75 -10.90
N PRO A 97 -9.28 8.94 -11.41
CA PRO A 97 -10.14 7.83 -11.79
C PRO A 97 -9.49 6.90 -12.82
N LEU A 98 -9.81 5.60 -12.74
CA LEU A 98 -9.21 4.60 -13.64
C LEU A 98 -9.46 4.92 -15.13
N SER A 99 -10.61 5.52 -15.45
CA SER A 99 -10.99 5.93 -16.82
C SER A 99 -10.08 6.99 -17.45
N SER A 100 -9.26 7.68 -16.67
CA SER A 100 -8.35 8.72 -17.18
C SER A 100 -7.00 8.16 -17.63
N PHE A 101 -6.72 6.88 -17.40
CA PHE A 101 -5.46 6.26 -17.79
C PHE A 101 -5.56 5.60 -19.15
N THR A 102 -4.57 5.85 -20.01
CA THR A 102 -4.46 5.23 -21.33
C THR A 102 -4.17 3.74 -21.28
N MET A 103 -3.45 3.29 -20.25
CA MET A 103 -3.14 1.88 -20.04
C MET A 103 -4.00 1.33 -18.91
N GLU A 104 -4.90 0.42 -19.26
CA GLU A 104 -5.67 -0.35 -18.29
C GLU A 104 -4.78 -1.40 -17.63
N THR A 105 -4.86 -1.49 -16.31
CA THR A 105 -4.13 -2.48 -15.51
C THR A 105 -4.90 -3.79 -15.35
N GLY A 106 -6.15 -3.85 -15.84
CA GLY A 106 -7.07 -4.98 -15.61
C GLY A 106 -7.55 -5.10 -14.16
N MET A 107 -7.35 -4.05 -13.34
CA MET A 107 -7.73 -4.03 -11.92
C MET A 107 -8.93 -3.13 -11.68
N SER A 108 -9.69 -3.41 -10.62
CA SER A 108 -10.69 -2.46 -10.12
C SER A 108 -10.02 -1.20 -9.56
N GLU A 109 -10.73 -0.07 -9.59
CA GLU A 109 -10.25 1.19 -9.04
C GLU A 109 -9.83 1.04 -7.56
N ALA A 110 -10.64 0.34 -6.76
CA ALA A 110 -10.33 0.07 -5.36
C ALA A 110 -9.03 -0.73 -5.19
N LYS A 111 -8.76 -1.72 -6.05
CA LYS A 111 -7.51 -2.49 -6.02
C LYS A 111 -6.32 -1.60 -6.44
N GLN A 112 -6.49 -0.77 -7.46
CA GLN A 112 -5.45 0.16 -7.91
C GLN A 112 -5.08 1.17 -6.81
N GLN A 113 -6.06 1.77 -6.14
CA GLN A 113 -5.83 2.70 -5.03
C GLN A 113 -5.05 2.04 -3.89
N LYS A 114 -5.42 0.81 -3.51
CA LYS A 114 -4.69 0.04 -2.48
C LYS A 114 -3.22 -0.18 -2.85
N VAL A 115 -2.97 -0.63 -4.08
CA VAL A 115 -1.62 -0.87 -4.59
C VAL A 115 -0.82 0.43 -4.69
N ALA A 116 -1.46 1.53 -5.09
CA ALA A 116 -0.83 2.85 -5.16
C ALA A 116 -0.41 3.34 -3.77
N VAL A 117 -1.26 3.21 -2.75
CA VAL A 117 -0.89 3.54 -1.36
C VAL A 117 0.26 2.67 -0.86
N GLN A 118 0.22 1.36 -1.15
CA GLN A 118 1.32 0.44 -0.81
C GLN A 118 2.64 0.89 -1.42
N LEU A 119 2.66 1.19 -2.72
CA LEU A 119 3.85 1.69 -3.43
C LEU A 119 4.36 3.01 -2.85
N LEU A 120 3.48 3.96 -2.58
CA LEU A 120 3.85 5.22 -1.93
C LEU A 120 4.48 4.98 -0.54
N GLY A 121 3.96 4.01 0.21
CA GLY A 121 4.54 3.55 1.47
C GLY A 121 5.94 2.94 1.29
N MET A 122 6.15 2.10 0.28
CA MET A 122 7.45 1.52 -0.04
C MET A 122 8.47 2.60 -0.42
N LEU A 123 8.08 3.58 -1.26
CA LEU A 123 8.93 4.72 -1.63
C LEU A 123 9.26 5.61 -0.43
N ALA A 124 8.35 5.76 0.52
CA ALA A 124 8.54 6.56 1.72
C ALA A 124 9.52 5.96 2.74
N ASN A 125 9.86 4.67 2.63
CA ASN A 125 10.92 4.09 3.44
C ASN A 125 12.25 4.80 3.21
N GLU A 126 12.61 5.01 1.95
CA GLU A 126 13.87 5.65 1.59
C GLU A 126 13.72 7.18 1.59
N ASN A 127 12.63 7.71 1.02
CA ASN A 127 12.36 9.15 1.03
C ASN A 127 11.00 9.50 1.68
N PRO A 128 10.96 9.81 3.00
CA PRO A 128 9.70 10.13 3.68
C PRO A 128 8.99 11.39 3.14
N ASN A 129 9.70 12.26 2.40
CA ASN A 129 9.09 13.45 1.80
C ASN A 129 8.06 13.12 0.71
N VAL A 130 8.14 11.91 0.14
CA VAL A 130 7.15 11.40 -0.82
C VAL A 130 5.74 11.48 -0.24
N ILE A 131 5.56 11.07 1.01
CA ILE A 131 4.27 11.15 1.71
C ILE A 131 4.10 12.49 2.42
N LYS A 132 5.16 12.99 3.08
CA LYS A 132 5.08 14.20 3.92
C LYS A 132 4.50 15.41 3.18
N SER A 133 4.81 15.55 1.89
CA SER A 133 4.35 16.66 1.05
C SER A 133 2.85 16.63 0.71
N LYS A 134 2.19 15.46 0.81
CA LYS A 134 0.81 15.23 0.37
C LYS A 134 -0.01 14.42 1.38
N ILE A 135 0.24 14.63 2.67
CA ILE A 135 -0.44 13.90 3.76
C ILE A 135 -1.96 14.09 3.71
N SER A 136 -2.43 15.33 3.47
CA SER A 136 -3.86 15.63 3.41
C SER A 136 -4.57 14.84 2.30
N THR A 137 -3.94 14.72 1.12
CA THR A 137 -4.44 13.89 0.02
C THR A 137 -4.51 12.42 0.40
N LEU A 138 -3.44 11.88 1.00
CA LEU A 138 -3.38 10.49 1.43
C LEU A 138 -4.46 10.14 2.47
N VAL A 139 -4.60 10.97 3.51
CA VAL A 139 -5.62 10.82 4.56
C VAL A 139 -7.02 10.96 3.96
N GLY A 140 -7.23 11.97 3.12
CA GLY A 140 -8.53 12.26 2.51
C GLY A 140 -9.04 11.12 1.63
N ILE A 141 -8.19 10.48 0.84
CA ILE A 141 -8.58 9.34 0.00
C ILE A 141 -8.60 8.05 0.83
N GLY A 142 -7.53 7.82 1.60
CA GLY A 142 -7.32 6.59 2.36
C GLY A 142 -8.40 6.30 3.40
N PHE A 143 -8.98 7.35 4.01
CA PHE A 143 -10.03 7.21 5.02
C PHE A 143 -11.45 7.46 4.48
N LYS A 144 -11.60 7.93 3.22
CA LYS A 144 -12.91 8.13 2.57
C LYS A 144 -13.69 6.82 2.43
N GLN A 145 -13.03 5.73 2.04
CA GLN A 145 -13.72 4.48 1.69
C GLN A 145 -14.40 3.78 2.90
N ARG A 146 -14.05 4.19 4.12
CA ARG A 146 -14.69 3.73 5.37
C ARG A 146 -16.12 4.27 5.54
N SER A 147 -16.48 5.38 4.88
CA SER A 147 -17.83 5.95 4.98
C SER A 147 -18.86 5.18 4.16
N LEU A 148 -18.44 4.27 3.28
CA LEU A 148 -19.32 3.46 2.45
C LEU A 148 -19.59 2.13 3.16
N ALA A 149 -20.77 2.00 3.77
CA ALA A 149 -21.25 0.70 4.23
C ALA A 149 -21.50 -0.19 3.01
N THR A 150 -20.83 -1.34 2.93
CA THR A 150 -21.13 -2.34 1.90
C THR A 150 -22.45 -3.02 2.20
N ALA A 151 -23.10 -3.58 1.18
CA ALA A 151 -24.41 -4.24 1.25
C ALA A 151 -24.56 -5.31 2.36
N ASN A 152 -23.45 -5.84 2.89
CA ASN A 152 -23.41 -6.85 3.95
C ASN A 152 -22.90 -6.32 5.31
N ASN A 153 -22.89 -4.99 5.53
CA ASN A 153 -22.34 -4.35 6.74
C ASN A 153 -20.84 -4.64 6.99
N VAL A 154 -20.12 -5.12 5.97
CA VAL A 154 -18.67 -5.37 6.03
C VAL A 154 -17.93 -4.10 5.64
N LEU A 155 -17.11 -3.57 6.55
CA LEU A 155 -16.25 -2.42 6.29
C LEU A 155 -14.99 -2.86 5.53
N ASP A 156 -14.77 -2.34 4.33
CA ASP A 156 -13.48 -2.48 3.65
C ASP A 156 -12.46 -1.53 4.30
N CYS A 157 -11.71 -2.08 5.26
CA CYS A 157 -10.69 -1.34 5.99
C CYS A 157 -9.30 -1.46 5.34
N GLU A 158 -9.17 -2.14 4.21
CA GLU A 158 -7.85 -2.45 3.64
C GLU A 158 -7.15 -1.18 3.14
N LEU A 159 -7.86 -0.29 2.44
CA LEU A 159 -7.27 0.98 2.00
C LEU A 159 -6.83 1.84 3.19
N ALA A 160 -7.67 1.92 4.23
CA ALA A 160 -7.33 2.63 5.46
C ALA A 160 -6.13 2.00 6.20
N TYR A 161 -6.07 0.67 6.24
CA TYR A 161 -4.94 -0.06 6.81
C TYR A 161 -3.64 0.27 6.07
N GLN A 162 -3.63 0.17 4.73
CA GLN A 162 -2.45 0.52 3.93
C GLN A 162 -2.08 2.00 4.09
N THR A 163 -3.06 2.88 4.25
CA THR A 163 -2.85 4.31 4.53
C THR A 163 -2.13 4.50 5.87
N CYS A 164 -2.55 3.80 6.93
CA CYS A 164 -1.86 3.82 8.21
C CYS A 164 -0.44 3.26 8.12
N VAL A 165 -0.23 2.17 7.39
CA VAL A 165 1.10 1.60 7.13
C VAL A 165 2.00 2.62 6.44
N ALA A 166 1.51 3.30 5.41
CA ALA A 166 2.25 4.33 4.69
C ALA A 166 2.58 5.54 5.60
N LEU A 167 1.63 5.99 6.42
CA LEU A 167 1.85 7.06 7.40
C LEU A 167 2.88 6.68 8.48
N SER A 168 2.92 5.41 8.90
CA SER A 168 3.87 4.92 9.90
C SER A 168 5.34 5.07 9.47
N LYS A 169 5.59 5.13 8.14
CA LYS A 169 6.93 5.37 7.56
C LYS A 169 7.47 6.77 7.85
N LEU A 170 6.58 7.72 8.17
CA LEU A 170 6.96 9.04 8.66
C LEU A 170 7.39 8.98 10.13
N ALA A 171 6.74 8.14 10.93
CA ALA A 171 6.97 8.06 12.36
C ALA A 171 8.27 7.33 12.71
N THR A 172 8.56 6.22 12.00
CA THR A 172 9.68 5.35 12.33
C THR A 172 10.44 4.87 11.08
N LYS A 173 11.75 4.65 11.22
CA LYS A 173 12.57 3.91 10.25
C LYS A 173 12.92 2.55 10.84
N LYS A 174 12.70 1.48 10.11
CA LYS A 174 13.34 0.19 10.41
C LYS A 174 14.80 0.25 9.93
N THR A 175 15.74 0.02 10.83
CA THR A 175 17.17 -0.10 10.50
C THR A 175 17.49 -1.50 9.99
N GLU A 176 18.62 -1.67 9.32
CA GLU A 176 19.13 -2.98 8.87
C GLU A 176 19.26 -3.99 10.02
N ALA A 177 19.60 -3.52 11.23
CA ALA A 177 19.62 -4.33 12.46
C ALA A 177 18.22 -4.69 13.02
N GLY A 178 17.14 -4.46 12.27
CA GLY A 178 15.76 -4.73 12.67
C GLY A 178 15.16 -3.77 13.71
N LYS A 179 15.94 -2.82 14.25
CA LYS A 179 15.48 -1.84 15.25
C LYS A 179 14.67 -0.71 14.60
N TYR A 180 13.71 -0.15 15.32
CA TYR A 180 12.97 1.03 14.89
C TYR A 180 13.56 2.30 15.48
N THR A 181 13.87 3.27 14.63
CA THR A 181 14.33 4.60 15.04
C THR A 181 13.22 5.63 14.81
N LYS A 182 13.00 6.52 15.78
CA LYS A 182 12.01 7.60 15.66
C LYS A 182 12.50 8.61 14.61
N ARG A 183 11.60 9.00 13.71
CA ARG A 183 11.87 10.02 12.68
C ARG A 183 11.13 11.32 12.99
N PHE A 184 9.81 11.25 12.98
CA PHE A 184 8.98 12.44 13.00
C PHE A 184 7.69 12.18 13.80
N ARG A 185 7.32 13.10 14.71
CA ARG A 185 6.07 13.04 15.46
C ARG A 185 5.36 14.38 15.35
N TYR A 186 4.10 14.34 14.93
CA TYR A 186 3.21 15.51 14.99
C TYR A 186 2.83 15.82 16.44
N ARG A 187 2.55 17.10 16.73
CA ARG A 187 1.90 17.47 17.99
C ARG A 187 0.54 16.78 18.08
N ASP A 188 0.11 16.49 19.31
CA ASP A 188 -1.07 15.67 19.58
C ASP A 188 -2.39 16.32 19.10
N ASP A 189 -2.40 17.64 18.84
CA ASP A 189 -3.51 18.44 18.30
C ASP A 189 -3.64 18.39 16.76
N HIS A 190 -2.72 17.70 16.08
CA HIS A 190 -2.70 17.67 14.62
C HIS A 190 -3.90 16.90 14.04
N GLN A 191 -4.55 17.46 13.01
CA GLN A 191 -5.75 16.89 12.37
C GLN A 191 -5.59 15.41 11.97
N LEU A 192 -4.40 15.01 11.53
CA LEU A 192 -4.07 13.61 11.23
C LEU A 192 -4.32 12.66 12.41
N ILE A 193 -3.94 13.06 13.62
CA ILE A 193 -4.13 12.25 14.83
C ILE A 193 -5.63 12.16 15.12
N THR A 194 -6.36 13.28 15.02
CA THR A 194 -7.82 13.30 15.16
C THR A 194 -8.50 12.38 14.14
N SER A 195 -8.07 12.40 12.87
CA SER A 195 -8.62 11.53 11.82
C SER A 195 -8.37 10.05 12.09
N ILE A 196 -7.16 9.68 12.52
CA ILE A 196 -6.83 8.30 12.88
C ILE A 196 -7.60 7.85 14.13
N THR A 197 -7.73 8.71 15.14
CA THR A 197 -8.51 8.41 16.36
C THR A 197 -9.98 8.21 16.03
N ALA A 198 -10.60 9.09 15.24
CA ALA A 198 -11.97 8.92 14.78
C ALA A 198 -12.16 7.63 13.97
N LEU A 199 -11.16 7.27 13.15
CA LEU A 199 -11.15 6.01 12.43
C LEU A 199 -11.13 4.80 13.37
N MET A 200 -10.33 4.82 14.43
CA MET A 200 -10.27 3.73 15.41
C MET A 200 -11.59 3.60 16.19
N VAL A 201 -12.13 4.70 16.72
CA VAL A 201 -13.38 4.71 17.51
C VAL A 201 -14.56 4.17 16.70
N SER A 202 -14.76 4.67 15.48
CA SER A 202 -15.83 4.19 14.59
C SER A 202 -15.71 2.70 14.19
N GLY A 203 -14.53 2.11 14.36
CA GLY A 203 -14.29 0.68 14.07
C GLY A 203 -14.58 -0.25 15.22
N VAL A 204 -14.53 0.26 16.44
CA VAL A 204 -14.88 -0.48 17.64
C VAL A 204 -16.41 -0.53 17.78
N ASP A 205 -17.10 0.60 17.59
CA ASP A 205 -18.57 0.68 17.71
C ASP A 205 -19.32 -0.28 16.78
N LYS A 206 -18.83 -0.47 15.54
CA LYS A 206 -19.47 -1.37 14.57
C LYS A 206 -19.23 -2.86 14.84
N ARG A 207 -18.27 -3.25 15.69
CA ARG A 207 -18.12 -4.64 16.15
C ARG A 207 -18.95 -4.94 17.40
N VAL A 208 -19.26 -3.93 18.21
CA VAL A 208 -20.03 -4.09 19.45
C VAL A 208 -21.54 -4.17 19.17
N GLY A 209 -22.01 -3.63 18.03
CA GLY A 209 -23.43 -3.66 17.64
C GLY A 209 -24.01 -5.04 17.27
N ASP A 210 -23.20 -6.10 17.14
CA ASP A 210 -23.67 -7.44 16.74
C ASP A 210 -23.90 -8.41 17.92
N VAL A 211 -23.61 -7.99 19.15
CA VAL A 211 -23.85 -8.81 20.37
C VAL A 211 -25.19 -8.45 21.05
N GLY A 212 -25.83 -7.34 20.67
CA GLY A 212 -27.02 -6.81 21.35
C GLY A 212 -28.37 -7.38 20.88
N SER A 213 -28.44 -8.09 19.74
CA SER A 213 -29.74 -8.51 19.16
C SER A 213 -30.19 -9.93 19.52
N ILE A 214 -29.45 -10.67 20.37
CA ILE A 214 -29.80 -12.05 20.76
C ILE A 214 -30.66 -12.10 22.04
N CYS A 215 -30.79 -11.00 22.80
CA CYS A 215 -31.46 -11.02 24.10
C CYS A 215 -32.85 -10.37 24.17
N ALA A 216 -33.44 -9.95 23.06
CA ALA A 216 -34.79 -9.37 23.05
C ALA A 216 -35.77 -10.26 22.25
N GLY A 217 -36.26 -11.34 22.86
CA GLY A 217 -37.25 -12.18 22.21
C GLY A 217 -37.56 -13.52 22.89
N SER A 218 -37.92 -13.52 24.17
CA SER A 218 -38.71 -14.63 24.72
C SER A 218 -39.56 -14.17 25.89
N SER A 219 -40.64 -13.45 25.58
CA SER A 219 -41.78 -13.35 26.50
C SER A 219 -42.49 -14.71 26.49
N ARG A 220 -42.20 -15.54 27.49
CA ARG A 220 -43.00 -16.73 27.82
C ARG A 220 -44.37 -16.27 28.31
N SER A 221 -45.37 -16.29 27.44
CA SER A 221 -46.73 -16.64 27.85
C SER A 221 -46.80 -18.16 27.95
N ASP A 222 -47.10 -18.70 29.12
CA ASP A 222 -47.91 -19.91 29.33
C ASP A 222 -47.89 -20.29 30.83
N LEU A 223 -49.02 -20.08 31.48
CA LEU A 223 -49.37 -20.59 32.80
C LEU A 223 -50.74 -21.26 32.64
N PRO A 224 -50.90 -22.57 32.87
CA PRO A 224 -52.22 -23.14 33.03
C PRO A 224 -52.63 -23.09 34.50
N THR A 225 -53.84 -22.60 34.71
CA THR A 225 -54.66 -22.67 35.92
C THR A 225 -54.94 -24.12 36.35
N CYS A 226 -54.92 -24.37 37.67
CA CYS A 226 -55.72 -25.41 38.31
C CYS A 226 -57.15 -24.93 38.51
#